data_AF-A0A920NZ65-F1
#
_entry.id   AF-A0A920NZ65-F1
#
_cell.length_a   1.000
_cell.length_b   1.000
_cell.length_c   1.000
_cell.angle_alpha   90.00
_cell.angle_beta   90.00
_cell.angle_gamma   90.00
#
_symmetry.space_group_name_H-M   'P 1'
#
loop_
_entity.id
_entity.type
_entity.pdbx_description
1 polymer ?
#
loop_
_entity_poly.entity_id
_entity_poly.type
_entity_poly.pdbx_seq_one_letter_code
_entity_poly.pdbx_strand_id
1 'polypeptide(L)'
;MNSPEMKDVTKSHMGVSSWDGTMYQYPVDGDRHYLKYRKDVIDNPEMQKKYKADTGKELKVPTTWKEYGEMAKYFNGWDWDGDGEKEYGSAEVMKKDDLMFAAFFSRSVAYAKNPRTPGGFFFDLETMKPNIITLGL
;
A
#
# COMPACT_ATOMS: atom_id res chain seq x y z
N MET A 1 7.78 28.55 -9.54
CA MET A 1 8.25 27.22 -10.01
C MET A 1 9.64 27.25 -10.65
N ASN A 2 10.20 28.40 -11.03
CA ASN A 2 11.50 28.49 -11.72
C ASN A 2 12.71 28.75 -10.80
N SER A 3 12.53 28.67 -9.48
CA SER A 3 13.68 28.77 -8.58
C SER A 3 14.57 27.53 -8.77
N PRO A 4 15.90 27.66 -8.66
CA PRO A 4 16.81 26.52 -8.79
C PRO A 4 16.44 25.36 -7.86
N GLU A 5 16.00 25.67 -6.64
CA GLU A 5 15.70 24.71 -5.57
C GLU A 5 14.48 23.84 -5.87
N MET A 6 13.49 24.41 -6.60
CA MET A 6 12.26 23.69 -6.93
C MET A 6 12.41 22.73 -8.12
N LYS A 7 13.56 22.73 -8.81
CA LYS A 7 13.81 21.84 -9.96
C LYS A 7 14.00 20.38 -9.53
N ASP A 8 14.50 20.15 -8.32
CA ASP A 8 14.79 18.82 -7.80
C ASP A 8 13.61 18.22 -7.02
N VAL A 9 12.56 19.00 -6.77
CA VAL A 9 11.35 18.52 -6.11
C VAL A 9 10.59 17.60 -7.07
N THR A 10 10.30 16.38 -6.62
CA THR A 10 9.61 15.39 -7.45
C THR A 10 8.23 15.90 -7.91
N LYS A 11 7.81 15.50 -9.11
CA LYS A 11 6.49 15.86 -9.67
C LYS A 11 5.31 15.55 -8.75
N SER A 12 5.37 14.49 -7.93
CA SER A 12 4.28 14.18 -7.00
C SER A 12 4.09 15.26 -5.93
N HIS A 13 5.18 15.69 -5.30
CA HIS A 13 5.14 16.72 -4.25
C HIS A 13 4.74 18.08 -4.85
N MET A 14 5.25 18.41 -6.04
CA MET A 14 4.81 19.60 -6.80
C MET A 14 3.31 19.58 -7.07
N GLY A 15 2.75 18.43 -7.45
CA GLY A 15 1.33 18.27 -7.71
C GLY A 15 0.45 18.42 -6.47
N VAL A 16 0.89 17.91 -5.32
CA VAL A 16 0.18 18.10 -4.04
C VAL A 16 0.21 19.56 -3.58
N SER A 17 1.33 20.24 -3.80
CA SER A 17 1.52 21.64 -3.41
C SER A 17 0.89 22.67 -4.35
N SER A 18 0.27 22.25 -5.45
CA SER A 18 -0.23 23.14 -6.52
C SER A 18 -1.68 22.87 -6.89
N TRP A 19 -2.39 23.91 -7.29
CA TRP A 19 -3.73 23.83 -7.87
C TRP A 19 -3.78 24.71 -9.12
N ASP A 20 -4.33 24.17 -10.22
CA ASP A 20 -4.45 24.85 -11.51
C ASP A 20 -3.15 25.53 -11.99
N GLY A 21 -2.03 24.78 -11.92
CA GLY A 21 -0.71 25.27 -12.30
C GLY A 21 -0.08 26.30 -11.34
N THR A 22 -0.82 26.73 -10.31
CA THR A 22 -0.34 27.68 -9.29
C THR A 22 0.07 26.93 -8.04
N MET A 23 1.29 27.18 -7.55
CA MET A 23 1.78 26.60 -6.30
C MET A 23 1.30 27.41 -5.11
N TYR A 24 0.67 26.75 -4.15
CA TYR A 24 0.15 27.38 -2.92
C TYR A 24 0.95 27.01 -1.69
N GLN A 25 1.72 25.92 -1.75
CA GLN A 25 2.48 25.40 -0.61
C GLN A 25 3.93 25.19 -1.02
N TYR A 26 4.86 25.43 -0.08
CA TYR A 26 6.25 25.03 -0.25
C TYR A 26 6.45 23.66 0.41
N PRO A 27 6.83 22.61 -0.34
CA PRO A 27 7.07 21.31 0.26
C PRO A 27 8.36 21.35 1.10
N VAL A 28 8.25 21.01 2.38
CA VAL A 28 9.38 20.92 3.31
C VAL A 28 9.72 19.46 3.61
N ASP A 29 8.68 18.63 3.76
CA ASP A 29 8.76 17.20 3.99
C ASP A 29 7.70 16.46 3.15
N GLY A 30 7.92 15.18 2.88
CA GLY A 30 7.11 14.39 1.97
C GLY A 30 7.03 12.93 2.37
N ASP A 31 5.98 12.58 3.11
CA ASP A 31 5.71 11.21 3.51
C ASP A 31 5.15 10.36 2.37
N ARG A 32 5.65 9.13 2.27
CA ARG A 32 5.16 8.12 1.34
C ARG A 32 5.06 6.78 2.05
N HIS A 33 3.92 6.11 1.88
CA HIS A 33 3.77 4.73 2.31
C HIS A 33 4.38 3.80 1.27
N TYR A 34 5.23 2.89 1.75
CA TYR A 34 5.85 1.83 0.96
C TYR A 34 5.48 0.48 1.55
N LEU A 35 5.34 -0.51 0.68
CA LEU A 35 5.39 -1.90 1.12
C LEU A 35 6.84 -2.25 1.47
N LYS A 36 7.08 -2.55 2.75
CA LYS A 36 8.33 -3.15 3.22
C LYS A 36 8.13 -4.66 3.26
N TYR A 37 9.11 -5.42 2.81
CA TYR A 37 9.05 -6.89 2.77
C TYR A 37 10.39 -7.51 3.17
N ARG A 38 10.35 -8.77 3.62
CA ARG A 38 11.52 -9.56 3.99
C ARG A 38 12.15 -10.20 2.75
N LYS A 39 13.20 -9.56 2.23
CA LYS A 39 13.92 -10.04 1.04
C LYS A 39 14.54 -11.42 1.27
N ASP A 40 15.06 -11.65 2.46
CA ASP A 40 15.61 -12.93 2.90
C ASP A 40 14.58 -14.08 2.91
N VAL A 41 13.28 -13.79 3.02
CA VAL A 41 12.21 -14.80 2.89
C VAL A 41 11.85 -15.02 1.42
N ILE A 42 11.64 -13.93 0.66
CA ILE A 42 11.22 -14.02 -0.74
C ILE A 42 12.30 -14.65 -1.63
N ASP A 43 13.56 -14.35 -1.36
CA ASP A 43 14.70 -14.86 -2.13
C ASP A 43 15.20 -16.22 -1.62
N ASN A 44 14.61 -16.79 -0.55
CA ASN A 44 15.01 -18.09 0.00
C ASN A 44 14.48 -19.23 -0.90
N PRO A 45 15.37 -20.05 -1.51
CA PRO A 45 14.95 -21.12 -2.42
C PRO A 45 14.06 -22.17 -1.76
N GLU A 46 14.27 -22.47 -0.47
CA GLU A 46 13.46 -23.45 0.26
C GLU A 46 12.06 -22.89 0.54
N MET A 47 11.94 -21.60 0.86
CA MET A 47 10.64 -20.94 0.99
C MET A 47 9.91 -20.83 -0.35
N GLN A 48 10.62 -20.54 -1.44
CA GLN A 48 10.03 -20.53 -2.78
C GLN A 48 9.47 -21.90 -3.17
N LYS A 49 10.24 -22.98 -2.94
CA LYS A 49 9.80 -24.36 -3.18
C LYS A 49 8.59 -24.71 -2.32
N LYS A 50 8.65 -24.42 -1.02
CA LYS A 50 7.59 -24.73 -0.07
C LYS A 50 6.29 -23.97 -0.40
N TYR A 51 6.38 -22.67 -0.62
CA TYR A 51 5.23 -21.84 -1.00
C TYR A 51 4.60 -22.33 -2.31
N LYS A 52 5.40 -22.71 -3.30
CA LYS A 52 4.91 -23.26 -4.56
C LYS A 52 4.24 -24.64 -4.39
N ALA A 53 4.80 -25.50 -3.54
CA ALA A 53 4.19 -26.79 -3.22
C ALA A 53 2.85 -26.63 -2.50
N ASP A 54 2.79 -25.72 -1.53
CA ASP A 54 1.61 -25.53 -0.67
C ASP A 54 0.48 -24.76 -1.38
N THR A 55 0.81 -23.81 -2.26
CA THR A 55 -0.15 -22.87 -2.84
C THR A 55 -0.31 -22.95 -4.35
N GLY A 56 0.62 -23.63 -5.05
CA GLY A 56 0.72 -23.64 -6.51
C GLY A 56 1.22 -22.34 -7.12
N LYS A 57 1.58 -21.32 -6.31
CA LYS A 57 2.00 -19.99 -6.76
C LYS A 57 3.50 -19.77 -6.58
N GLU A 58 4.07 -18.89 -7.37
CA GLU A 58 5.45 -18.42 -7.17
C GLU A 58 5.51 -17.41 -6.02
N LEU A 59 6.48 -17.58 -5.12
CA LEU A 59 6.77 -16.62 -4.07
C LEU A 59 7.53 -15.43 -4.67
N LYS A 60 6.88 -14.26 -4.69
CA LYS A 60 7.41 -13.01 -5.26
C LYS A 60 6.90 -11.83 -4.44
N VAL A 61 7.51 -10.66 -4.62
CA VAL A 61 6.99 -9.40 -4.06
C VAL A 61 5.56 -9.18 -4.58
N PRO A 62 4.55 -8.99 -3.72
CA PRO A 62 3.17 -8.84 -4.15
C PRO A 62 3.01 -7.50 -4.87
N THR A 63 2.27 -7.55 -5.97
CA THR A 63 1.97 -6.39 -6.82
C THR A 63 0.51 -5.95 -6.70
N THR A 64 -0.30 -6.73 -5.98
CA THR A 64 -1.71 -6.41 -5.67
C THR A 64 -2.01 -6.63 -4.19
N TRP A 65 -3.03 -5.95 -3.67
CA TRP A 65 -3.52 -6.17 -2.30
C TRP A 65 -4.03 -7.60 -2.06
N LYS A 66 -4.54 -8.26 -3.12
CA LYS A 66 -4.95 -9.67 -3.04
C LYS A 66 -3.73 -10.57 -2.84
N GLU A 67 -2.69 -10.42 -3.66
CA GLU A 67 -1.44 -11.17 -3.50
C GLU A 67 -0.82 -10.91 -2.12
N TYR A 68 -0.82 -9.66 -1.65
CA TYR A 68 -0.36 -9.29 -0.32
C TYR A 68 -1.12 -10.04 0.79
N GLY A 69 -2.45 -10.05 0.75
CA GLY A 69 -3.27 -10.74 1.75
C GLY A 69 -3.10 -12.26 1.73
N GLU A 70 -2.95 -12.86 0.56
CA GLU A 70 -2.67 -14.30 0.42
C GLU A 70 -1.30 -14.66 1.00
N MET A 71 -0.26 -13.87 0.70
CA MET A 71 1.08 -14.05 1.24
C MET A 71 1.11 -13.83 2.76
N ALA A 72 0.46 -12.77 3.25
CA ALA A 72 0.35 -12.49 4.68
C ALA A 72 -0.37 -13.62 5.43
N LYS A 73 -1.42 -14.21 4.83
CA LYS A 73 -2.09 -15.37 5.41
C LYS A 73 -1.19 -16.59 5.48
N TYR A 74 -0.38 -16.82 4.45
CA TYR A 74 0.53 -17.97 4.40
C TYR A 74 1.61 -17.90 5.47
N PHE A 75 2.28 -16.75 5.64
CA PHE A 75 3.37 -16.57 6.60
C PHE A 75 2.92 -16.22 8.03
N ASN A 76 1.66 -16.51 8.38
CA ASN A 76 1.10 -16.15 9.68
C ASN A 76 0.84 -17.38 10.55
N GLY A 77 1.34 -17.34 11.78
CA GLY A 77 0.96 -18.26 12.85
C GLY A 77 1.76 -19.57 12.93
N TRP A 78 2.93 -19.64 12.28
CA TRP A 78 3.87 -20.75 12.37
C TRP A 78 5.31 -20.23 12.32
N ASP A 79 6.20 -21.01 12.93
CA ASP A 79 7.65 -20.79 13.03
C ASP A 79 8.35 -21.19 11.72
N TRP A 80 8.56 -20.24 10.83
CA TRP A 80 9.16 -20.50 9.52
C TRP A 80 10.66 -20.21 9.45
N ASP A 81 11.24 -19.54 10.45
CA ASP A 81 12.69 -19.33 10.56
C ASP A 81 13.38 -20.22 11.62
N GLY A 82 12.60 -20.96 12.41
CA GLY A 82 13.08 -21.99 13.34
C GLY A 82 13.60 -21.43 14.66
N ASP A 83 13.20 -20.22 15.04
CA ASP A 83 13.65 -19.57 16.27
C ASP A 83 12.82 -19.94 17.52
N GLY A 84 11.72 -20.70 17.32
CA GLY A 84 10.82 -21.15 18.37
C GLY A 84 9.62 -20.23 18.62
N GLU A 85 9.54 -19.09 17.95
CA GLU A 85 8.40 -18.17 18.02
C GLU A 85 7.48 -18.33 16.80
N LYS A 86 6.31 -17.69 16.83
CA LYS A 86 5.39 -17.68 15.68
C LYS A 86 5.46 -16.33 14.99
N GLU A 87 5.58 -16.36 13.67
CA GLU A 87 5.64 -15.13 12.90
C GLU A 87 4.25 -14.64 12.47
N TYR A 88 4.20 -13.35 12.15
CA TYR A 88 3.05 -12.68 11.58
C TYR A 88 3.36 -12.33 10.13
N GLY A 89 2.47 -12.71 9.21
CA GLY A 89 2.69 -12.43 7.78
C GLY A 89 2.41 -10.98 7.39
N SER A 90 1.94 -10.14 8.31
CA SER A 90 1.73 -8.71 8.10
C SER A 90 1.88 -7.91 9.40
N ALA A 91 2.42 -6.70 9.26
CA ALA A 91 2.36 -5.65 10.27
C ALA A 91 1.80 -4.38 9.62
N GLU A 92 0.67 -3.90 10.13
CA GLU A 92 0.00 -2.70 9.63
C GLU A 92 -0.23 -1.68 10.76
N VAL A 93 -0.35 -0.41 10.38
CA VAL A 93 -0.57 0.69 11.33
C VAL A 93 -2.05 0.69 11.74
N MET A 94 -2.30 0.17 12.95
CA MET A 94 -3.67 -0.03 13.48
C MET A 94 -3.97 0.78 14.74
N LYS A 95 -3.04 1.63 15.20
CA LYS A 95 -3.24 2.45 16.40
C LYS A 95 -4.26 3.55 16.11
N LYS A 96 -5.41 3.47 16.78
CA LYS A 96 -6.47 4.47 16.73
C LYS A 96 -5.96 5.84 17.21
N ASP A 97 -6.52 6.90 16.62
CA ASP A 97 -6.22 8.31 16.93
C ASP A 97 -4.75 8.70 16.70
N ASP A 98 -4.10 7.98 15.79
CA ASP A 98 -2.73 8.17 15.34
C ASP A 98 -2.67 7.97 13.81
N LEU A 99 -1.58 7.46 13.28
CA LEU A 99 -1.37 7.22 11.84
C LEU A 99 -2.32 6.20 11.18
N MET A 100 -3.22 5.53 11.92
CA MET A 100 -4.18 4.57 11.35
C MET A 100 -5.04 5.21 10.24
N PHE A 101 -5.43 6.48 10.38
CA PHE A 101 -6.19 7.17 9.33
C PHE A 101 -5.42 7.21 8.00
N ALA A 102 -4.16 7.61 8.03
CA ALA A 102 -3.32 7.68 6.83
C ALA A 102 -3.05 6.29 6.22
N ALA A 103 -2.87 5.27 7.06
CA ALA A 103 -2.71 3.89 6.61
C ALA A 103 -3.99 3.32 5.98
N PHE A 104 -5.15 3.59 6.58
CA PHE A 104 -6.46 3.23 6.02
C PHE A 104 -6.64 3.85 4.64
N PHE A 105 -6.32 5.14 4.50
CA PHE A 105 -6.35 5.83 3.21
C PHE A 105 -5.50 5.11 2.17
N SER A 106 -4.28 4.72 2.52
CA SER A 106 -3.36 4.04 1.58
C SER A 106 -3.91 2.74 1.01
N ARG A 107 -4.72 2.03 1.80
CA ARG A 107 -5.42 0.82 1.35
C ARG A 107 -6.65 1.17 0.52
N SER A 108 -7.45 2.13 0.97
CA SER A 108 -8.74 2.47 0.34
C SER A 108 -8.57 3.22 -1.00
N VAL A 109 -7.56 4.10 -1.14
CA VAL A 109 -7.31 4.86 -2.37
C VAL A 109 -7.01 3.98 -3.57
N ALA A 110 -6.40 2.81 -3.35
CA ALA A 110 -6.11 1.84 -4.41
C ALA A 110 -7.40 1.26 -5.02
N TYR A 111 -8.47 1.19 -4.23
CA TYR A 111 -9.80 0.76 -4.70
C TYR A 111 -10.62 1.95 -5.24
N ALA A 112 -10.33 3.17 -4.80
CA ALA A 112 -10.98 4.40 -5.25
C ALA A 112 -10.53 4.86 -6.65
N LYS A 113 -9.26 4.63 -7.03
CA LYS A 113 -8.77 4.86 -8.41
C LYS A 113 -9.21 3.76 -9.37
N ASN A 114 -10.48 3.37 -9.29
CA ASN A 114 -11.10 2.37 -10.14
C ASN A 114 -11.17 2.91 -11.58
N PRO A 115 -10.59 2.24 -12.59
CA PRO A 115 -10.70 2.65 -13.99
C PRO A 115 -12.13 2.80 -14.49
N ARG A 116 -13.10 2.17 -13.81
CA ARG A 116 -14.53 2.27 -14.12
C ARG A 116 -15.19 3.54 -13.59
N THR A 117 -14.49 4.37 -12.80
CA THR A 117 -15.01 5.65 -12.29
C THR A 117 -13.96 6.76 -12.47
N PRO A 118 -13.68 7.18 -13.72
CA PRO A 118 -12.72 8.25 -13.99
C PRO A 118 -13.11 9.54 -13.27
N GLY A 119 -12.20 10.08 -12.45
CA GLY A 119 -12.41 11.32 -11.68
C GLY A 119 -13.17 11.16 -10.36
N GLY A 120 -13.86 10.04 -10.12
CA GLY A 120 -14.54 9.76 -8.85
C GLY A 120 -13.60 9.08 -7.86
N PHE A 121 -13.51 9.61 -6.64
CA PHE A 121 -12.66 9.04 -5.59
C PHE A 121 -13.51 8.31 -4.53
N PHE A 122 -14.27 9.05 -3.74
CA PHE A 122 -15.15 8.46 -2.71
C PHE A 122 -16.49 7.99 -3.26
N PHE A 123 -16.96 8.63 -4.33
CA PHE A 123 -18.27 8.41 -4.90
C PHE A 123 -18.18 8.29 -6.41
N ASP A 124 -19.12 7.53 -6.97
CA ASP A 124 -19.52 7.69 -8.36
C ASP A 124 -20.03 9.12 -8.58
N LEU A 125 -19.50 9.81 -9.59
CA LEU A 125 -19.75 11.25 -9.78
C LEU A 125 -21.17 11.56 -10.28
N GLU A 126 -21.85 10.59 -10.89
CA GLU A 126 -23.22 10.78 -11.39
C GLU A 126 -24.25 10.39 -10.33
N THR A 127 -24.06 9.23 -9.70
CA THR A 127 -25.05 8.64 -8.80
C THR A 127 -24.80 8.96 -7.33
N MET A 128 -23.65 9.54 -6.99
CA MET A 128 -23.19 9.77 -5.62
C MET A 128 -23.14 8.50 -4.76
N LYS A 129 -23.14 7.31 -5.38
CA LYS A 129 -22.97 6.05 -4.65
C LYS A 129 -21.53 5.92 -4.16
N PRO A 130 -21.30 5.53 -2.90
CA PRO A 130 -19.95 5.39 -2.39
C PRO A 130 -19.20 4.23 -3.08
N ASN A 131 -18.00 4.52 -3.59
CA ASN A 131 -17.10 3.52 -4.19
C ASN A 131 -16.41 2.66 -3.11
N ILE A 132 -16.23 3.25 -1.93
CA ILE A 132 -15.74 2.56 -0.73
C ILE A 132 -16.97 2.38 0.16
N ILE A 133 -17.64 1.25 0.01
CA ILE A 133 -18.55 0.74 1.04
C ILE A 133 -17.68 0.15 2.13
N THR A 134 -17.84 0.62 3.37
CA THR A 134 -17.24 0.03 4.56
C THR A 134 -17.41 -1.48 4.43
N LEU A 135 -16.29 -2.22 4.37
CA LEU A 135 -16.33 -3.68 4.43
C LEU A 135 -17.17 -4.03 5.65
N GLY A 136 -18.36 -4.58 5.41
CA GLY A 136 -19.17 -5.15 6.47
C GLY A 136 -18.28 -6.10 7.25
N LEU A 137 -18.15 -5.83 8.54
CA LEU A 137 -17.95 -6.89 9.51
C LEU A 137 -19.10 -7.89 9.40
#